data_AF-A0A9X0BI98-F1
#
_entry.id   AF-A0A9X0BI98-F1
#
_cell.length_a   1.000
_cell.length_b   1.000
_cell.length_c   1.000
_cell.angle_alpha   90.00
_cell.angle_beta   90.00
_cell.angle_gamma   90.00
#
_symmetry.space_group_name_H-M   'P 1'
#
loop_
_entity.id
_entity.type
_entity.pdbx_description
1 polymer ?
#
loop_
_entity_poly.entity_id
_entity_poly.type
_entity_poly.pdbx_seq_one_letter_code
_entity_poly.pdbx_strand_id
1 'polypeptide(L)'
;MGGWEVYCAICGGAFSSQVDMDPEGTDEDCYRYDLLQDCNLEWLDEVCGLGVNPDARGNEKAFVTGVGYYWDYGEIQVVSGDDPNVPFYNDRDDIPMTAYASPFFATWTLPNASSYHDFSETGDPHVFPFHPICYHGVLERCIRQENPEHIKRDVLFDVLEDLNGGRYVRLQLSYGEPEPSAEQVWRTTKGQETLVVNPVRIPQLDSDLDVIMKSLEKKGSPHQNSQSEDIFNVLPIELRHEVFRHLSAGSILAVKAASLAMHTTTLPYGLWTHRLRSEMPWLWEIHDIDVFQSQESEGNASKLLLDIQTKSQYTSENDDYILGLANRRRIWGVCEQIRSRYLEKLKAISNTDN
;
A
#
# COMPACT_ATOMS: atom_id res chain seq x y z
N MET A 1 33.14 -5.43 -9.66
CA MET A 1 32.01 -6.17 -10.26
C MET A 1 30.83 -5.85 -9.35
N GLY A 2 29.84 -5.11 -9.83
CA GLY A 2 28.74 -4.61 -8.99
C GLY A 2 27.79 -5.74 -8.61
N GLY A 3 27.34 -5.75 -7.36
CA GLY A 3 26.29 -6.65 -6.90
C GLY A 3 24.96 -6.41 -7.63
N TRP A 4 24.02 -7.33 -7.45
CA TRP A 4 22.64 -7.19 -7.92
C TRP A 4 21.77 -6.96 -6.71
N GLU A 5 20.88 -5.98 -6.77
CA GLU A 5 19.90 -5.74 -5.73
C GLU A 5 18.54 -6.34 -6.10
N VAL A 6 17.74 -6.56 -5.06
CA VAL A 6 16.40 -7.11 -5.15
C VAL A 6 15.42 -6.06 -4.67
N TYR A 7 14.29 -5.93 -5.37
CA TYR A 7 13.25 -4.99 -5.00
C TYR A 7 12.00 -5.70 -4.51
N CYS A 8 11.26 -5.03 -3.64
CA CYS A 8 9.96 -5.48 -3.20
C CYS A 8 9.01 -5.58 -4.39
N ALA A 9 8.44 -6.77 -4.60
CA ALA A 9 7.50 -7.07 -5.67
C ALA A 9 6.28 -6.12 -5.65
N ILE A 10 5.89 -5.63 -4.47
CA ILE A 10 4.70 -4.78 -4.29
C ILE A 10 5.02 -3.30 -4.44
N CYS A 11 6.03 -2.75 -3.73
CA CYS A 11 6.28 -1.31 -3.72
C CYS A 11 7.41 -0.85 -4.64
N GLY A 12 8.23 -1.79 -5.14
CA GLY A 12 9.39 -1.53 -5.98
C GLY A 12 10.57 -0.91 -5.24
N GLY A 13 10.51 -0.81 -3.91
CA GLY A 13 11.56 -0.26 -3.06
C GLY A 13 12.64 -1.28 -2.71
N ALA A 14 13.81 -0.78 -2.33
CA ALA A 14 14.95 -1.57 -1.85
C ALA A 14 14.74 -2.13 -0.43
N PHE A 15 15.67 -2.99 0.01
CA PHE A 15 15.69 -3.61 1.32
C PHE A 15 16.86 -3.13 2.19
N SER A 16 16.94 -1.81 2.41
CA SER A 16 17.96 -1.20 3.27
C SER A 16 17.46 0.13 3.82
N SER A 17 17.54 0.31 5.13
CA SER A 17 17.35 1.60 5.81
C SER A 17 18.58 2.50 5.72
N GLN A 18 19.75 1.93 5.39
CA GLN A 18 20.99 2.67 5.13
C GLN A 18 20.91 3.29 3.75
N VAL A 19 20.36 4.50 3.70
CA VAL A 19 20.25 5.30 2.48
C VAL A 19 21.24 6.46 2.51
N ASP A 20 21.78 6.81 1.35
CA ASP A 20 22.67 7.95 1.22
C ASP A 20 21.89 9.25 1.40
N MET A 21 22.25 10.03 2.42
CA MET A 21 21.66 11.34 2.69
C MET A 21 22.75 12.40 2.60
N ASP A 22 22.42 13.55 2.01
CA ASP A 22 23.34 14.68 1.93
C ASP A 22 22.93 15.78 2.94
N PRO A 23 23.71 15.98 4.03
CA PRO A 23 23.47 17.06 4.99
C PRO A 23 23.74 18.46 4.42
N GLU A 24 24.54 18.58 3.35
CA GLU A 24 24.92 19.85 2.73
C GLU A 24 23.95 20.25 1.59
N GLY A 25 23.21 19.30 1.04
CA GLY A 25 22.21 19.50 -0.02
C GLY A 25 22.80 19.84 -1.40
N THR A 26 24.05 19.47 -1.63
CA THR A 26 24.84 19.72 -2.84
C THR A 26 24.88 18.55 -3.83
N ASP A 27 24.57 17.33 -3.38
CA ASP A 27 24.59 16.11 -4.17
C ASP A 27 23.17 15.75 -4.66
N GLU A 28 23.03 15.51 -5.96
CA GLU A 28 21.76 15.13 -6.60
C GLU A 28 21.54 13.60 -6.55
N ASP A 29 22.60 12.83 -6.29
CA ASP A 29 22.59 11.37 -6.15
C ASP A 29 22.38 10.93 -4.69
N CYS A 30 21.95 11.85 -3.81
CA CYS A 30 21.64 11.61 -2.40
C CYS A 30 20.22 12.10 -2.05
N TYR A 31 19.62 11.51 -1.02
CA TYR A 31 18.38 12.02 -0.46
C TYR A 31 18.62 13.25 0.40
N ARG A 32 17.59 14.09 0.50
CA ARG A 32 17.62 15.27 1.37
C ARG A 32 17.54 14.89 2.84
N TYR A 33 18.59 15.25 3.59
CA TYR A 33 18.70 14.94 5.02
C TYR A 33 17.56 15.57 5.85
N ASP A 34 17.20 16.82 5.56
CA ASP A 34 16.18 17.56 6.31
C ASP A 34 14.78 16.94 6.23
N LEU A 35 14.49 16.21 5.15
CA LEU A 35 13.22 15.49 4.97
C LEU A 35 13.22 14.11 5.64
N LEU A 36 14.36 13.41 5.63
CA LEU A 36 14.43 12.02 6.09
C LEU A 36 14.90 11.84 7.53
N GLN A 37 15.57 12.83 8.13
CA GLN A 37 16.19 12.70 9.47
C GLN A 37 15.22 12.22 10.58
N ASP A 38 13.94 12.59 10.49
CA ASP A 38 12.91 12.22 11.47
C ASP A 38 12.00 11.09 10.97
N CYS A 39 12.28 10.53 9.78
CA CYS A 39 11.50 9.45 9.19
C CYS A 39 11.95 8.09 9.71
N ASN A 40 11.01 7.18 9.95
CA ASN A 40 11.31 5.79 10.22
C ASN A 40 11.57 5.02 8.91
N LEU A 41 12.82 4.62 8.68
CA LEU A 41 13.26 3.84 7.53
C LEU A 41 13.49 2.34 7.85
N GLU A 42 13.42 1.94 9.13
CA GLU A 42 13.75 0.57 9.60
C GLU A 42 12.88 -0.51 8.94
N TRP A 43 11.67 -0.15 8.49
CA TRP A 43 10.78 -1.07 7.78
C TRP A 43 11.36 -1.61 6.48
N LEU A 44 12.36 -0.92 5.90
CA LEU A 44 13.04 -1.36 4.68
C LEU A 44 13.95 -2.57 4.94
N ASP A 45 14.43 -2.77 6.17
CA ASP A 45 15.34 -3.87 6.51
C ASP A 45 14.63 -5.22 6.61
N GLU A 46 13.29 -5.21 6.66
CA GLU A 46 12.47 -6.40 6.77
C GLU A 46 12.06 -6.94 5.39
N VAL A 47 12.31 -8.23 5.17
CA VAL A 47 11.88 -8.95 3.95
C VAL A 47 11.15 -10.24 4.29
N CYS A 48 10.09 -10.52 3.55
CA CYS A 48 9.43 -11.82 3.45
C CYS A 48 9.44 -12.28 1.99
N GLY A 49 9.26 -13.58 1.79
CA GLY A 49 9.15 -14.20 0.46
C GLY A 49 7.80 -14.87 0.24
N LEU A 50 7.21 -14.69 -0.94
CA LEU A 50 6.09 -15.49 -1.44
C LEU A 50 6.65 -16.48 -2.46
N GLY A 51 6.61 -17.77 -2.13
CA GLY A 51 7.14 -18.84 -2.96
C GLY A 51 6.12 -19.94 -3.20
N VAL A 52 6.49 -20.92 -4.01
CA VAL A 52 5.74 -22.18 -4.19
C VAL A 52 6.64 -23.35 -3.80
N ASN A 53 6.08 -24.27 -3.02
CA ASN A 53 6.69 -25.54 -2.67
C ASN A 53 5.94 -26.68 -3.38
N PRO A 54 6.46 -27.22 -4.49
CA PRO A 54 5.83 -28.33 -5.21
C PRO A 54 5.64 -29.58 -4.34
N ASP A 55 6.50 -29.78 -3.34
CA ASP A 55 6.48 -30.92 -2.43
C ASP A 55 5.52 -30.74 -1.24
N ALA A 56 4.88 -29.56 -1.12
CA ALA A 56 3.93 -29.28 -0.05
C ALA A 56 2.75 -30.27 -0.04
N ARG A 57 2.28 -30.64 1.16
CA ARG A 57 1.13 -31.53 1.32
C ARG A 57 -0.16 -30.75 1.28
N GLY A 58 -1.10 -31.15 0.42
CA GLY A 58 -2.39 -30.48 0.26
C GLY A 58 -2.53 -29.83 -1.11
N ASN A 59 -3.64 -29.11 -1.27
CA ASN A 59 -3.98 -28.46 -2.54
C ASN A 59 -3.23 -27.13 -2.73
N GLU A 60 -3.03 -26.38 -1.64
CA GLU A 60 -2.26 -25.14 -1.67
C GLU A 60 -0.76 -25.44 -1.64
N LYS A 61 -0.01 -24.85 -2.58
CA LYS A 61 1.45 -25.06 -2.73
C LYS A 61 2.26 -23.82 -2.41
N ALA A 62 1.66 -22.65 -2.55
CA ALA A 62 2.28 -21.39 -2.19
C ALA A 62 2.45 -21.26 -0.68
N PHE A 63 3.48 -20.52 -0.29
CA PHE A 63 3.82 -20.23 1.10
C PHE A 63 4.31 -18.79 1.25
N VAL A 64 4.14 -18.25 2.44
CA VAL A 64 4.80 -17.00 2.86
C VAL A 64 5.81 -17.30 3.95
N THR A 65 7.05 -16.86 3.79
CA THR A 65 8.10 -17.03 4.81
C THR A 65 7.87 -16.11 6.00
N GLY A 66 8.53 -16.39 7.12
CA GLY A 66 8.68 -15.42 8.19
C GLY A 66 9.56 -14.23 7.79
N VAL A 67 9.67 -13.27 8.70
CA VAL A 67 10.46 -12.04 8.49
C VAL A 67 11.95 -12.36 8.58
N GLY A 68 12.69 -11.84 7.61
CA GLY A 68 14.13 -11.91 7.53
C GLY A 68 14.73 -10.58 7.09
N TYR A 69 15.93 -10.65 6.51
CA TYR A 69 16.67 -9.49 6.03
C TYR A 69 17.31 -9.75 4.66
N TYR A 70 17.54 -8.67 3.92
CA TYR A 70 18.34 -8.70 2.71
C TYR A 70 19.83 -8.75 3.07
N TRP A 71 20.59 -9.59 2.37
CA TRP A 71 22.02 -9.73 2.60
C TRP A 71 22.83 -8.97 1.56
N ASP A 72 23.20 -9.63 0.46
CA ASP A 72 23.94 -9.04 -0.65
C ASP A 72 23.77 -9.94 -1.88
N TYR A 73 24.08 -9.41 -3.07
CA TYR A 73 23.98 -10.11 -4.36
C TYR A 73 22.58 -10.71 -4.62
N GLY A 74 21.52 -10.07 -4.14
CA GLY A 74 20.17 -10.58 -4.34
C GLY A 74 19.79 -11.74 -3.43
N GLU A 75 20.59 -12.06 -2.42
CA GLU A 75 20.21 -13.04 -1.40
C GLU A 75 19.35 -12.42 -0.32
N ILE A 76 18.26 -13.12 0.04
CA ILE A 76 17.46 -12.84 1.23
C ILE A 76 17.62 -14.01 2.20
N GLN A 77 17.76 -13.72 3.48
CA GLN A 77 17.78 -14.72 4.55
C GLN A 77 16.49 -14.58 5.34
N VAL A 78 15.64 -15.60 5.28
CA VAL A 78 14.29 -15.57 5.86
C VAL A 78 14.07 -16.76 6.78
N VAL A 79 13.31 -16.57 7.85
CA VAL A 79 12.92 -17.68 8.73
C VAL A 79 11.70 -18.41 8.17
N SER A 80 11.47 -19.65 8.61
CA SER A 80 10.31 -20.44 8.14
C SER A 80 8.96 -19.76 8.44
N GLY A 81 8.83 -19.13 9.61
CA GLY A 81 7.55 -18.57 10.06
C GLY A 81 6.51 -19.67 10.36
N ASP A 82 5.23 -19.31 10.30
CA ASP A 82 4.11 -20.16 10.70
C ASP A 82 3.50 -20.98 9.53
N ASP A 83 3.95 -20.75 8.30
CA ASP A 83 3.35 -21.38 7.12
C ASP A 83 3.88 -22.82 6.93
N PRO A 84 2.99 -23.85 6.97
CA PRO A 84 3.41 -25.25 6.93
C PRO A 84 3.95 -25.69 5.56
N ASN A 85 3.73 -24.88 4.51
CA ASN A 85 4.20 -25.17 3.17
C ASN A 85 5.63 -24.68 2.93
N VAL A 86 6.24 -23.96 3.87
CA VAL A 86 7.64 -23.54 3.73
C VAL A 86 8.55 -24.78 3.76
N PRO A 87 9.48 -24.93 2.79
CA PRO A 87 10.40 -26.07 2.77
C PRO A 87 11.23 -26.15 4.06
N PHE A 88 11.16 -27.29 4.74
CA PHE A 88 11.98 -27.56 5.94
C PHE A 88 13.45 -27.79 5.55
N TYR A 89 14.38 -27.07 6.18
CA TYR A 89 15.82 -27.30 6.08
C TYR A 89 16.40 -27.74 7.44
N ASN A 90 17.30 -28.72 7.41
CA ASN A 90 17.85 -29.38 8.62
C ASN A 90 18.54 -28.37 9.57
N ASP A 91 18.09 -28.35 10.83
CA ASP A 91 18.73 -27.77 12.02
C ASP A 91 19.16 -26.29 11.97
N ARG A 92 18.71 -25.49 11.00
CA ARG A 92 18.89 -24.02 10.98
C ARG A 92 17.53 -23.33 10.93
N ASP A 93 17.37 -22.29 11.74
CA ASP A 93 16.15 -21.48 11.78
C ASP A 93 16.03 -20.56 10.53
N ASP A 94 17.18 -20.25 9.88
CA ASP A 94 17.28 -19.40 8.70
C ASP A 94 17.32 -20.20 7.39
N ILE A 95 16.51 -19.79 6.43
CA ILE A 95 16.42 -20.32 5.07
C ILE A 95 17.02 -19.29 4.10
N PRO A 96 18.23 -19.54 3.54
CA PRO A 96 18.77 -18.69 2.49
C PRO A 96 17.97 -18.89 1.19
N MET A 97 17.52 -17.79 0.60
CA MET A 97 16.85 -17.76 -0.71
C MET A 97 17.60 -16.77 -1.60
N THR A 98 18.18 -17.25 -2.70
CA THR A 98 19.10 -16.45 -3.56
C THR A 98 18.45 -16.02 -4.84
N ALA A 99 18.54 -14.74 -5.20
CA ALA A 99 17.80 -14.23 -6.36
C ALA A 99 18.39 -14.67 -7.68
N TYR A 100 19.48 -15.45 -7.68
CA TYR A 100 20.10 -15.99 -8.88
C TYR A 100 20.69 -17.37 -8.60
N ALA A 101 20.56 -18.27 -9.58
CA ALA A 101 21.25 -19.55 -9.56
C ALA A 101 22.74 -19.31 -9.84
N SER A 102 23.56 -19.19 -8.79
CA SER A 102 25.02 -19.15 -8.95
C SER A 102 25.58 -20.58 -8.95
N PRO A 103 26.24 -21.05 -10.03
CA PRO A 103 26.94 -22.34 -10.01
C PRO A 103 28.04 -22.43 -8.95
N PHE A 104 28.51 -21.28 -8.44
CA PHE A 104 29.51 -21.20 -7.37
C PHE A 104 28.91 -21.38 -5.96
N PHE A 105 27.62 -21.06 -5.76
CA PHE A 105 26.94 -21.16 -4.46
C PHE A 105 25.87 -22.27 -4.40
N ALA A 106 25.52 -22.88 -5.54
CA ALA A 106 24.57 -23.99 -5.70
C ALA A 106 24.91 -25.28 -4.91
N THR A 107 25.99 -25.28 -4.13
CA THR A 107 26.35 -26.41 -3.25
C THR A 107 25.82 -26.24 -1.81
N TRP A 108 25.27 -25.08 -1.45
CA TRP A 108 24.79 -24.80 -0.08
C TRP A 108 23.37 -24.24 0.01
N THR A 109 22.80 -23.74 -1.10
CA THR A 109 21.40 -23.34 -1.20
C THR A 109 20.49 -24.55 -1.37
N LEU A 110 19.23 -24.41 -0.94
CA LEU A 110 18.16 -25.39 -1.21
C LEU A 110 18.27 -25.86 -2.66
N PRO A 111 18.16 -27.17 -2.95
CA PRO A 111 18.16 -27.66 -4.32
C PRO A 111 17.08 -27.04 -5.23
N ASN A 112 16.14 -26.24 -4.71
CA ASN A 112 14.90 -25.83 -5.38
C ASN A 112 14.29 -24.52 -4.82
N ALA A 113 15.06 -23.52 -4.35
CA ALA A 113 14.46 -22.23 -3.95
C ALA A 113 15.37 -21.06 -4.29
N SER A 114 15.23 -20.56 -5.51
CA SER A 114 15.80 -19.28 -5.92
C SER A 114 14.81 -18.18 -5.53
N SER A 115 15.26 -16.99 -5.12
CA SER A 115 14.45 -15.78 -5.27
C SER A 115 14.43 -15.35 -6.74
N TYR A 116 13.48 -14.50 -7.07
CA TYR A 116 13.20 -13.98 -8.40
C TYR A 116 14.44 -13.37 -9.09
N HIS A 117 15.18 -14.16 -9.88
CA HIS A 117 15.97 -13.80 -11.09
C HIS A 117 16.92 -14.92 -11.57
N ASP A 118 16.49 -15.76 -12.51
CA ASP A 118 17.46 -16.48 -13.35
C ASP A 118 17.41 -15.95 -14.79
N PHE A 119 18.50 -15.32 -15.24
CA PHE A 119 18.70 -14.93 -16.63
C PHE A 119 18.99 -16.15 -17.54
N SER A 120 19.03 -17.38 -17.01
CA SER A 120 19.39 -18.57 -17.77
C SER A 120 18.40 -19.74 -17.78
N GLU A 121 17.62 -20.00 -16.72
CA GLU A 121 16.76 -21.18 -16.68
C GLU A 121 15.32 -20.85 -16.25
N THR A 122 14.45 -20.65 -17.25
CA THR A 122 13.01 -20.83 -17.09
C THR A 122 12.73 -22.23 -16.51
N GLY A 123 12.28 -22.31 -15.26
CA GLY A 123 11.81 -23.58 -14.67
C GLY A 123 12.08 -23.79 -13.18
N ASP A 124 12.98 -23.03 -12.54
CA ASP A 124 13.29 -23.22 -11.12
C ASP A 124 12.35 -22.42 -10.19
N PRO A 125 12.10 -22.91 -8.95
CA PRO A 125 11.17 -22.25 -8.04
C PRO A 125 11.70 -20.88 -7.65
N HIS A 126 10.93 -19.84 -7.95
CA HIS A 126 11.27 -18.45 -7.65
C HIS A 126 10.41 -17.89 -6.51
N VAL A 127 11.03 -17.13 -5.62
CA VAL A 127 10.38 -16.44 -4.50
C VAL A 127 10.28 -14.95 -4.81
N PHE A 128 9.09 -14.37 -4.62
CA PHE A 128 8.84 -12.94 -4.73
C PHE A 128 9.10 -12.26 -3.39
N PRO A 129 10.13 -11.40 -3.29
CA PRO A 129 10.45 -10.70 -2.06
C PRO A 129 9.52 -9.49 -1.88
N PHE A 130 9.13 -9.21 -0.64
CA PHE A 130 8.33 -8.03 -0.32
C PHE A 130 8.57 -7.58 1.13
N HIS A 131 8.35 -6.30 1.40
CA HIS A 131 8.30 -5.80 2.78
C HIS A 131 7.02 -6.30 3.46
N PRO A 132 7.08 -6.81 4.70
CA PRO A 132 5.91 -7.30 5.42
C PRO A 132 4.77 -6.28 5.47
N ILE A 133 5.11 -4.99 5.63
CA ILE A 133 4.13 -3.91 5.66
C ILE A 133 3.46 -3.64 4.30
N CYS A 134 4.12 -3.93 3.18
CA CYS A 134 3.49 -3.78 1.87
C CYS A 134 2.42 -4.85 1.65
N TYR A 135 2.70 -6.09 2.09
CA TYR A 135 1.77 -7.21 1.99
C TYR A 135 0.62 -7.08 3.01
N HIS A 136 0.92 -7.14 4.30
CA HIS A 136 -0.09 -7.14 5.37
C HIS A 136 -0.67 -5.75 5.63
N GLY A 137 0.13 -4.70 5.41
CA GLY A 137 -0.27 -3.32 5.65
C GLY A 137 -1.11 -2.73 4.52
N VAL A 138 -0.85 -3.07 3.26
CA VAL A 138 -1.49 -2.40 2.11
C VAL A 138 -2.20 -3.37 1.19
N LEU A 139 -1.51 -4.37 0.64
CA LEU A 139 -2.06 -5.30 -0.35
C LEU A 139 -3.26 -6.09 0.19
N GLU A 140 -3.16 -6.63 1.40
CA GLU A 140 -4.28 -7.33 2.03
C GLU A 140 -5.52 -6.46 2.16
N ARG A 141 -5.36 -5.21 2.62
CA ARG A 141 -6.47 -4.26 2.74
C ARG A 141 -7.08 -3.98 1.37
N CYS A 142 -6.23 -3.78 0.36
CA CYS A 142 -6.67 -3.50 -1.01
C CYS A 142 -7.51 -4.65 -1.58
N ILE A 143 -7.04 -5.89 -1.47
CA ILE A 143 -7.76 -7.08 -1.96
C ILE A 143 -9.05 -7.31 -1.17
N ARG A 144 -8.99 -7.20 0.17
CA ARG A 144 -10.15 -7.44 1.06
C ARG A 144 -11.28 -6.43 0.89
N GLN A 145 -10.99 -5.26 0.33
CA GLN A 145 -12.01 -4.25 0.03
C GLN A 145 -13.07 -4.76 -0.97
N GLU A 146 -12.70 -5.65 -1.90
CA GLU A 146 -13.61 -6.24 -2.89
C GLU A 146 -13.87 -7.74 -2.65
N ASN A 147 -12.96 -8.45 -1.98
CA ASN A 147 -13.13 -9.86 -1.64
C ASN A 147 -12.79 -10.11 -0.16
N PRO A 148 -13.78 -10.23 0.74
CA PRO A 148 -13.53 -10.38 2.18
C PRO A 148 -12.94 -11.74 2.57
N GLU A 149 -12.84 -12.69 1.65
CA GLU A 149 -12.23 -14.00 1.90
C GLU A 149 -10.72 -13.90 2.14
N HIS A 150 -10.14 -15.00 2.63
CA HIS A 150 -8.69 -15.11 2.78
C HIS A 150 -8.04 -15.11 1.39
N ILE A 151 -6.88 -14.48 1.28
CA ILE A 151 -6.11 -14.47 0.03
C ILE A 151 -5.64 -15.89 -0.25
N LYS A 152 -5.99 -16.42 -1.42
CA LYS A 152 -5.50 -17.71 -1.92
C LYS A 152 -4.09 -17.47 -2.45
N ARG A 153 -3.08 -17.99 -1.77
CA ARG A 153 -1.68 -17.65 -2.05
C ARG A 153 -1.23 -18.19 -3.40
N ASP A 154 -1.71 -19.36 -3.81
CA ASP A 154 -1.44 -19.91 -5.14
C ASP A 154 -1.86 -18.94 -6.24
N VAL A 155 -3.08 -18.41 -6.15
CA VAL A 155 -3.61 -17.46 -7.13
C VAL A 155 -2.82 -16.15 -7.11
N LEU A 156 -2.39 -15.70 -5.94
CA LEU A 156 -1.54 -14.52 -5.84
C LEU A 156 -0.16 -14.77 -6.47
N PHE A 157 0.46 -15.92 -6.19
CA PHE A 157 1.74 -16.31 -6.78
C PHE A 157 1.65 -16.32 -8.31
N ASP A 158 0.63 -16.98 -8.87
CA ASP A 158 0.40 -17.03 -10.31
C ASP A 158 0.20 -15.63 -10.93
N VAL A 159 -0.38 -14.67 -10.18
CA VAL A 159 -0.50 -13.29 -10.62
C VAL A 159 0.87 -12.60 -10.66
N LEU A 160 1.70 -12.78 -9.63
CA LEU A 160 3.04 -12.19 -9.61
C LEU A 160 3.94 -12.82 -10.68
N GLU A 161 3.77 -14.11 -10.95
CA GLU A 161 4.44 -14.82 -12.05
C GLU A 161 4.01 -14.28 -13.42
N ASP A 162 2.71 -14.07 -13.66
CA ASP A 162 2.25 -13.44 -14.91
C ASP A 162 2.79 -12.02 -15.10
N LEU A 163 3.01 -11.29 -13.99
CA LEU A 163 3.59 -9.96 -13.97
C LEU A 163 5.14 -9.98 -14.07
N ASN A 164 5.75 -11.17 -14.04
CA ASN A 164 7.17 -11.36 -14.24
C ASN A 164 7.54 -11.27 -15.73
N GLY A 165 8.13 -10.15 -16.12
CA GLY A 165 8.55 -9.89 -17.49
C GLY A 165 9.82 -10.58 -17.96
N GLY A 166 10.43 -11.44 -17.15
CA GLY A 166 11.63 -12.24 -17.49
C GLY A 166 12.94 -11.46 -17.65
N ARG A 167 12.97 -10.14 -17.37
CA ARG A 167 14.18 -9.29 -17.49
C ARG A 167 14.33 -8.18 -16.45
N TYR A 168 13.36 -8.01 -15.55
CA TYR A 168 13.31 -6.83 -14.68
C TYR A 168 13.46 -7.21 -13.22
N VAL A 169 14.30 -6.49 -12.50
CA VAL A 169 14.52 -6.49 -11.03
C VAL A 169 13.23 -6.30 -10.19
N ARG A 170 12.11 -5.91 -10.83
CA ARG A 170 10.78 -5.71 -10.25
C ARG A 170 9.69 -6.22 -11.21
N LEU A 171 8.44 -6.29 -10.75
CA LEU A 171 7.30 -6.71 -11.57
C LEU A 171 6.97 -5.68 -12.67
N GLN A 172 6.29 -6.12 -13.73
CA GLN A 172 5.79 -5.23 -14.80
C GLN A 172 4.52 -4.50 -14.38
N LEU A 173 4.66 -3.60 -13.40
CA LEU A 173 3.58 -2.78 -12.85
C LEU A 173 3.89 -1.30 -13.06
N SER A 174 2.85 -0.46 -13.10
CA SER A 174 3.03 0.99 -12.98
C SER A 174 3.13 1.35 -11.50
N TYR A 175 4.31 1.76 -11.05
CA TYR A 175 4.57 2.02 -9.63
C TYR A 175 4.19 3.42 -9.16
N GLY A 176 3.62 4.25 -10.03
CA GLY A 176 3.24 5.64 -9.75
C GLY A 176 4.44 6.57 -9.57
N GLU A 177 4.17 7.87 -9.44
CA GLU A 177 5.21 8.88 -9.24
C GLU A 177 5.57 9.06 -7.75
N PRO A 178 6.86 9.22 -7.40
CA PRO A 178 8.00 9.02 -8.30
C PRO A 178 8.15 7.53 -8.63
N GLU A 179 8.50 7.21 -9.87
CA GLU A 179 8.67 5.81 -10.27
C GLU A 179 10.01 5.25 -9.74
N PRO A 180 10.01 4.11 -9.00
CA PRO A 180 11.24 3.44 -8.61
C PRO A 180 12.08 3.02 -9.83
N SER A 181 13.39 3.20 -9.72
CA SER A 181 14.33 2.79 -10.76
C SER A 181 14.23 1.29 -11.08
N ALA A 182 14.36 0.92 -12.36
CA ALA A 182 14.37 -0.48 -12.82
C ALA A 182 15.79 -0.98 -13.15
N GLU A 183 16.78 -0.52 -12.37
CA GLU A 183 18.20 -0.76 -12.60
C GLU A 183 18.75 -1.88 -11.71
N GLN A 184 19.94 -2.38 -12.06
CA GLN A 184 20.65 -3.45 -11.32
C GLN A 184 20.89 -3.13 -9.84
N VAL A 185 21.06 -1.84 -9.51
CA VAL A 185 21.31 -1.34 -8.15
C VAL A 185 20.34 -0.20 -7.87
N TRP A 186 19.92 -0.08 -6.61
CA TRP A 186 19.13 1.06 -6.17
C TRP A 186 19.98 2.31 -6.30
N ARG A 187 19.42 3.30 -6.97
CA ARG A 187 20.02 4.62 -7.06
C ARG A 187 19.22 5.56 -6.20
N THR A 188 19.92 6.17 -5.25
CA THR A 188 19.38 7.30 -4.51
C THR A 188 19.28 8.49 -5.45
N THR A 189 18.12 9.15 -5.46
CA THR A 189 17.90 10.33 -6.31
C THR A 189 17.11 11.36 -5.52
N LYS A 190 17.63 12.57 -5.49
CA LYS A 190 16.99 13.71 -4.83
C LYS A 190 15.57 13.91 -5.36
N GLY A 191 14.61 14.14 -4.45
CA GLY A 191 13.19 14.26 -4.79
C GLY A 191 12.44 12.93 -4.83
N GLN A 192 13.10 11.79 -4.64
CA GLN A 192 12.47 10.46 -4.54
C GLN A 192 12.35 9.95 -3.10
N GLU A 193 12.51 10.82 -2.10
CA GLU A 193 12.49 10.45 -0.67
C GLU A 193 11.22 9.70 -0.26
N THR A 194 10.10 10.01 -0.94
CA THR A 194 8.82 9.30 -0.77
C THR A 194 8.95 7.79 -0.87
N LEU A 195 9.85 7.26 -1.71
CA LEU A 195 9.98 5.81 -1.95
C LEU A 195 10.41 5.02 -0.71
N VAL A 196 11.15 5.67 0.21
CA VAL A 196 11.78 5.02 1.37
C VAL A 196 11.04 5.27 2.68
N VAL A 197 10.09 6.21 2.71
CA VAL A 197 9.33 6.54 3.93
C VAL A 197 8.21 5.54 4.19
N ASN A 198 8.01 5.18 5.46
CA ASN A 198 7.00 4.20 5.86
C ASN A 198 5.58 4.57 5.38
N PRO A 199 4.94 3.73 4.54
CA PRO A 199 3.61 3.99 4.00
C PRO A 199 2.47 3.64 4.97
N VAL A 200 2.73 3.01 6.12
CA VAL A 200 1.67 2.58 7.05
C VAL A 200 1.70 3.41 8.32
N ARG A 201 2.86 3.60 8.94
CA ARG A 201 3.02 4.41 10.15
C ARG A 201 3.33 5.85 9.76
N ILE A 202 2.33 6.72 9.84
CA ILE A 202 2.41 8.10 9.33
C ILE A 202 2.03 9.08 10.47
N PRO A 203 2.99 9.52 11.30
CA PRO A 203 2.71 10.36 12.47
C PRO A 203 2.00 11.69 12.15
N GLN A 204 2.29 12.27 10.99
CA GLN A 204 1.63 13.51 10.54
C GLN A 204 0.14 13.27 10.27
N LEU A 205 -0.21 12.12 9.68
CA LEU A 205 -1.62 11.74 9.45
C LEU A 205 -2.32 11.48 10.79
N ASP A 206 -1.67 10.77 11.71
CA ASP A 206 -2.22 10.50 13.05
C ASP A 206 -2.55 11.82 13.77
N SER A 207 -1.65 12.80 13.68
CA SER A 207 -1.83 14.13 14.27
C SER A 207 -3.01 14.90 13.67
N ASP A 208 -3.18 14.81 12.34
CA ASP A 208 -4.27 15.45 11.62
C ASP A 208 -5.64 14.79 11.93
N LEU A 209 -5.68 13.46 12.04
CA LEU A 209 -6.89 12.70 12.42
C LEU A 209 -7.32 12.96 13.86
N ASP A 210 -6.35 13.11 14.77
CA ASP A 210 -6.55 13.44 16.18
C ASP A 210 -7.39 14.71 16.38
N VAL A 211 -7.23 15.69 15.49
CA VAL A 211 -8.00 16.96 15.52
C VAL A 211 -9.48 16.71 15.28
N ILE A 212 -9.82 15.83 14.32
CA ILE A 212 -11.22 15.46 14.07
C ILE A 212 -11.78 14.67 15.23
N MET A 213 -11.06 13.67 15.73
CA MET A 213 -11.55 12.84 16.83
C MET A 213 -11.90 13.68 18.05
N LYS A 214 -11.05 14.65 18.40
CA LYS A 214 -11.31 15.64 19.47
C LYS A 214 -12.50 16.56 19.17
N SER A 215 -12.76 16.85 17.89
CA SER A 215 -13.94 17.63 17.47
C SER A 215 -15.24 16.83 17.59
N LEU A 216 -15.21 15.52 17.35
CA LEU A 216 -16.38 14.63 17.47
C LEU A 216 -16.78 14.43 18.94
N GLU A 217 -15.82 14.41 19.86
CA GLU A 217 -16.09 14.28 21.30
C GLU A 217 -16.78 15.50 21.92
N LYS A 218 -16.66 16.67 21.29
CA LYS A 218 -17.36 17.87 21.73
C LYS A 218 -18.83 17.75 21.37
N LYS A 219 -19.65 17.35 22.35
CA LYS A 219 -21.12 17.44 22.24
C LYS A 219 -21.49 18.85 21.77
N GLY A 220 -22.06 18.94 20.57
CA GLY A 220 -22.46 20.20 19.97
C GLY A 220 -23.30 21.00 20.95
N SER A 221 -22.83 22.19 21.33
CA SER A 221 -23.72 23.20 21.90
C SER A 221 -24.76 23.54 20.83
N PRO A 222 -26.05 23.65 21.15
CA PRO A 222 -27.07 23.98 20.15
C PRO A 222 -26.73 25.34 19.57
N HIS A 223 -26.19 25.35 18.36
CA HIS A 223 -25.92 26.57 17.64
C HIS A 223 -27.26 27.21 17.28
N GLN A 224 -27.60 28.28 17.99
CA GLN A 224 -28.61 29.21 17.55
C GLN A 224 -28.01 30.00 16.39
N ASN A 225 -28.16 29.52 15.16
CA ASN A 225 -27.91 30.36 14.00
C ASN A 225 -29.22 30.74 13.32
N SER A 226 -29.27 32.04 13.05
CA SER A 226 -30.33 32.81 12.42
C SER A 226 -30.97 32.08 11.25
N GLN A 227 -32.29 32.27 11.12
CA GLN A 227 -33.11 31.90 9.96
C GLN A 227 -32.55 32.52 8.67
N SER A 228 -31.47 31.97 8.14
CA SER A 228 -31.13 32.10 6.73
C SER A 228 -32.09 31.20 5.98
N GLU A 229 -32.81 31.73 4.99
CA GLU A 229 -33.63 30.93 4.09
C GLU A 229 -32.71 29.98 3.31
N ASP A 230 -32.57 28.76 3.83
CA ASP A 230 -31.80 27.71 3.20
C ASP A 230 -32.46 27.32 1.86
N ILE A 231 -31.74 27.52 0.76
CA ILE A 231 -32.22 27.29 -0.60
C ILE A 231 -32.65 25.85 -0.85
N PHE A 232 -32.09 24.88 -0.11
CA PHE A 232 -32.42 23.47 -0.25
C PHE A 232 -33.76 23.10 0.41
N ASN A 233 -34.34 23.98 1.24
CA ASN A 233 -35.68 23.77 1.77
C ASN A 233 -36.76 23.73 0.69
N VAL A 234 -36.52 24.38 -0.46
CA VAL A 234 -37.44 24.36 -1.61
C VAL A 234 -37.42 22.99 -2.32
N LEU A 235 -36.32 22.25 -2.19
CA LEU A 235 -36.17 20.96 -2.85
C LEU A 235 -36.84 19.83 -2.04
N PRO A 236 -37.65 18.97 -2.68
CA PRO A 236 -38.05 17.69 -2.13
C PRO A 236 -36.85 16.82 -1.75
N ILE A 237 -37.06 15.90 -0.81
CA ILE A 237 -36.00 15.04 -0.26
C ILE A 237 -35.32 14.20 -1.36
N GLU A 238 -36.09 13.79 -2.37
CA GLU A 238 -35.61 13.01 -3.50
C GLU A 238 -34.59 13.78 -4.33
N LEU A 239 -34.79 15.09 -4.54
CA LEU A 239 -33.85 15.93 -5.25
C LEU A 239 -32.59 16.19 -4.42
N ARG A 240 -32.69 16.27 -3.09
CA ARG A 240 -31.52 16.37 -2.21
C ARG A 240 -30.68 15.10 -2.25
N HIS A 241 -31.33 13.93 -2.23
CA HIS A 241 -30.64 12.65 -2.44
C HIS A 241 -29.95 12.58 -3.79
N GLU A 242 -30.62 13.07 -4.85
CA GLU A 242 -30.02 13.14 -6.19
C GLU A 242 -28.78 14.04 -6.20
N VAL A 243 -28.82 15.20 -5.55
CA VAL A 243 -27.64 16.06 -5.39
C VAL A 243 -26.49 15.29 -4.74
N PHE A 244 -26.72 14.58 -3.63
CA PHE A 244 -25.66 13.80 -2.98
C PHE A 244 -25.07 12.71 -3.88
N ARG A 245 -25.83 12.14 -4.81
CA ARG A 245 -25.30 11.15 -5.76
C ARG A 245 -24.27 11.74 -6.72
N HIS A 246 -24.27 13.06 -6.96
CA HIS A 246 -23.33 13.73 -7.87
C HIS A 246 -22.14 14.38 -7.15
N LEU A 247 -22.10 14.33 -5.82
CA LEU A 247 -21.02 14.95 -5.03
C LEU A 247 -19.93 13.93 -4.66
N SER A 248 -18.69 14.42 -4.59
CA SER A 248 -17.55 13.72 -3.98
C SER A 248 -17.67 13.67 -2.46
N ALA A 249 -16.90 12.80 -1.80
CA ALA A 249 -16.93 12.64 -0.35
C ALA A 249 -16.70 13.98 0.38
N GLY A 250 -15.66 14.73 -0.03
CA GLY A 250 -15.35 16.04 0.55
C GLY A 250 -16.47 17.07 0.35
N SER A 251 -17.12 17.07 -0.83
CA SER A 251 -18.22 17.99 -1.14
C SER A 251 -19.52 17.64 -0.42
N ILE A 252 -19.80 16.35 -0.18
CA ILE A 252 -20.93 15.92 0.66
C ILE A 252 -20.80 16.57 2.05
N LEU A 253 -19.62 16.46 2.66
CA LEU A 253 -19.35 17.07 3.97
C LEU A 253 -19.46 18.59 3.94
N ALA A 254 -18.91 19.24 2.92
CA ALA A 254 -18.98 20.70 2.77
C ALA A 254 -20.43 21.21 2.68
N VAL A 255 -21.27 20.53 1.90
CA VAL A 255 -22.67 20.92 1.70
C VAL A 255 -23.48 20.70 2.98
N LYS A 256 -23.28 19.58 3.69
CA LYS A 256 -23.96 19.35 4.97
C LYS A 256 -23.52 20.35 6.05
N ALA A 257 -22.23 20.70 6.09
CA ALA A 257 -21.72 21.73 6.98
C ALA A 257 -22.30 23.13 6.68
N ALA A 258 -22.57 23.45 5.41
CA ALA A 258 -23.03 24.78 4.99
C ALA A 258 -24.55 24.97 5.00
N SER A 259 -25.35 23.89 4.94
CA SER A 259 -26.81 23.95 4.82
C SER A 259 -27.49 23.07 5.86
N LEU A 260 -28.41 23.66 6.64
CA LEU A 260 -29.19 22.92 7.65
C LEU A 260 -30.14 21.91 7.00
N ALA A 261 -30.73 22.26 5.85
CA ALA A 261 -31.60 21.36 5.09
C ALA A 261 -30.83 20.13 4.56
N MET A 262 -29.58 20.31 4.15
CA MET A 262 -28.72 19.22 3.70
C MET A 262 -28.12 18.44 4.87
N HIS A 263 -27.76 19.10 5.97
CA HIS A 263 -27.33 18.47 7.22
C HIS A 263 -28.39 17.48 7.73
N THR A 264 -29.64 17.92 7.82
CA THR A 264 -30.77 17.11 8.30
C THR A 264 -31.24 16.04 7.30
N THR A 265 -30.80 16.12 6.05
CA THR A 265 -31.10 15.09 5.04
C THR A 265 -30.24 13.85 5.30
N THR A 266 -30.89 12.71 5.50
CA THR A 266 -30.20 11.42 5.63
C THR A 266 -29.57 11.02 4.31
N LEU A 267 -28.35 10.50 4.36
CA LEU A 267 -27.72 9.98 3.14
C LEU A 267 -28.35 8.64 2.76
N PRO A 268 -28.48 8.34 1.46
CA PRO A 268 -28.82 6.99 1.01
C PRO A 268 -27.89 5.96 1.64
N TYR A 269 -28.45 4.80 2.01
CA TYR A 269 -27.69 3.74 2.67
C TYR A 269 -26.43 3.38 1.89
N GLY A 270 -25.29 3.34 2.58
CA GLY A 270 -24.00 2.98 2.00
C GLY A 270 -23.38 4.02 1.07
N LEU A 271 -24.05 5.13 0.72
CA LEU A 271 -23.51 6.13 -0.21
C LEU A 271 -22.19 6.72 0.29
N TRP A 272 -22.14 7.13 1.56
CA TRP A 272 -20.94 7.69 2.18
C TRP A 272 -19.77 6.70 2.14
N THR A 273 -19.98 5.50 2.67
CA THR A 273 -18.96 4.45 2.72
C THR A 273 -18.47 4.08 1.34
N HIS A 274 -19.37 3.96 0.36
CA HIS A 274 -19.02 3.64 -1.02
C HIS A 274 -18.20 4.76 -1.68
N ARG A 275 -18.62 6.03 -1.51
CA ARG A 275 -17.88 7.20 -2.04
C ARG A 275 -16.48 7.26 -1.46
N LEU A 276 -16.35 7.15 -0.13
CA LEU A 276 -15.08 7.24 0.55
C LEU A 276 -14.13 6.10 0.16
N ARG A 277 -14.64 4.86 0.08
CA ARG A 277 -13.87 3.70 -0.39
C ARG A 277 -13.51 3.76 -1.87
N SER A 278 -14.28 4.47 -2.69
CA SER A 278 -13.98 4.62 -4.12
C SER A 278 -12.99 5.75 -4.39
N GLU A 279 -13.08 6.86 -3.65
CA GLU A 279 -12.29 8.06 -3.92
C GLU A 279 -10.98 8.08 -3.12
N MET A 280 -11.00 7.55 -1.89
CA MET A 280 -9.86 7.53 -0.97
C MET A 280 -9.71 6.13 -0.33
N PRO A 281 -9.56 5.06 -1.14
CA PRO A 281 -9.43 3.70 -0.62
C PRO A 281 -8.19 3.50 0.27
N TRP A 282 -7.13 4.25 0.02
CA TRP A 282 -5.87 4.25 0.77
C TRP A 282 -5.93 4.98 2.13
N LEU A 283 -7.04 5.66 2.43
CA LEU A 283 -7.25 6.35 3.70
C LEU A 283 -8.22 5.56 4.57
N TRP A 284 -7.81 4.37 4.99
CA TRP A 284 -8.69 3.43 5.70
C TRP A 284 -9.05 3.88 7.11
N GLU A 285 -8.25 4.75 7.75
CA GLU A 285 -8.47 5.21 9.12
C GLU A 285 -9.80 5.93 9.31
N ILE A 286 -10.32 6.55 8.25
CA ILE A 286 -11.58 7.31 8.29
C ILE A 286 -12.80 6.51 7.87
N HIS A 287 -12.63 5.28 7.35
CA HIS A 287 -13.75 4.50 6.78
C HIS A 287 -14.79 4.11 7.83
N ASP A 288 -14.38 4.01 9.09
CA ASP A 288 -15.23 3.61 10.22
C ASP A 288 -15.60 4.78 11.16
N ILE A 289 -15.18 6.01 10.82
CA ILE A 289 -15.48 7.20 11.63
C ILE A 289 -16.84 7.79 11.21
N ASP A 290 -17.75 7.92 12.17
CA ASP A 290 -19.00 8.66 11.96
C ASP A 290 -18.78 10.17 12.12
N VAL A 291 -18.68 10.84 10.98
CA VAL A 291 -18.44 12.29 10.87
C VAL A 291 -19.73 13.13 10.84
N PHE A 292 -20.91 12.50 10.73
CA PHE A 292 -22.21 13.18 10.56
C PHE A 292 -22.92 13.50 11.88
N GLN A 293 -22.16 13.98 12.87
CA GLN A 293 -22.68 14.28 14.21
C GLN A 293 -23.19 15.72 14.35
N SER A 294 -22.58 16.66 13.62
CA SER A 294 -22.90 18.08 13.65
C SER A 294 -22.38 18.80 12.38
N GLN A 295 -22.88 20.00 12.09
CA GLN A 295 -22.34 20.81 10.99
C GLN A 295 -20.88 21.23 11.23
N GLU A 296 -20.46 21.39 12.49
CA GLU A 296 -19.07 21.68 12.84
C GLU A 296 -18.16 20.48 12.51
N SER A 297 -18.56 19.27 12.91
CA SER A 297 -17.79 18.05 12.62
C SER A 297 -17.72 17.77 11.12
N GLU A 298 -18.83 17.97 10.39
CA GLU A 298 -18.87 17.86 8.93
C GLU A 298 -17.92 18.89 8.28
N GLY A 299 -17.91 20.13 8.77
CA GLY A 299 -17.03 21.19 8.26
C GLY A 299 -15.56 20.91 8.51
N ASN A 300 -15.22 20.43 9.71
CA ASN A 300 -13.85 20.03 10.06
C ASN A 300 -13.39 18.82 9.26
N ALA A 301 -14.25 17.81 9.11
CA ALA A 301 -13.96 16.63 8.28
C ALA A 301 -13.78 17.00 6.81
N SER A 302 -14.61 17.90 6.26
CA SER A 302 -14.47 18.35 4.87
C SER A 302 -13.11 19.00 4.61
N LYS A 303 -12.69 19.90 5.52
CA LYS A 303 -11.37 20.56 5.43
C LYS A 303 -10.23 19.57 5.50
N LEU A 304 -10.31 18.59 6.41
CA LEU A 304 -9.27 17.58 6.53
C LEU A 304 -9.18 16.72 5.25
N LEU A 305 -10.31 16.26 4.71
CA LEU A 305 -10.26 15.42 3.50
C LEU A 305 -9.64 16.18 2.32
N LEU A 306 -9.92 17.47 2.19
CA LEU A 306 -9.30 18.30 1.16
C LEU A 306 -7.78 18.45 1.38
N ASP A 307 -7.37 18.68 2.62
CA ASP A 307 -5.97 18.81 3.02
C ASP A 307 -5.20 17.50 2.79
N ILE A 308 -5.72 16.37 3.28
CA ILE A 308 -5.16 15.02 3.04
C ILE A 308 -5.12 14.70 1.55
N GLN A 309 -6.17 15.01 0.79
CA GLN A 309 -6.19 14.75 -0.65
C GLN A 309 -5.08 15.50 -1.37
N THR A 310 -4.74 16.71 -0.91
CA THR A 310 -3.64 17.51 -1.44
C THR A 310 -2.30 16.93 -0.99
N LYS A 311 -2.13 16.74 0.32
CA LYS A 311 -0.90 16.23 0.95
C LYS A 311 -0.55 14.77 0.63
N SER A 312 -1.47 14.01 0.03
CA SER A 312 -1.22 12.63 -0.43
C SER A 312 -0.70 12.56 -1.87
N GLN A 313 -0.63 13.69 -2.59
CA GLN A 313 -0.17 13.73 -3.98
C GLN A 313 1.28 14.15 -4.01
N TYR A 314 2.13 13.25 -4.50
CA TYR A 314 3.51 13.58 -4.80
C TYR A 314 3.55 14.65 -5.91
N THR A 315 4.45 15.62 -5.76
CA THR A 315 4.83 16.55 -6.83
C THR A 315 6.34 16.72 -6.81
N SER A 316 6.95 16.89 -7.98
CA SER A 316 8.38 17.23 -8.09
C SER A 316 8.66 18.72 -7.90
N GLU A 317 7.62 19.55 -7.74
CA GLU A 317 7.74 21.02 -7.72
C GLU A 317 7.91 21.59 -6.31
N ASN A 318 7.34 20.93 -5.30
CA ASN A 318 7.39 21.34 -3.90
C ASN A 318 7.28 20.12 -2.97
N ASP A 319 7.51 20.35 -1.68
CA ASP A 319 7.42 19.32 -0.62
C ASP A 319 6.17 19.50 0.26
N ASP A 320 5.08 20.08 -0.27
CA ASP A 320 3.85 20.34 0.51
C ASP A 320 3.02 19.07 0.81
N TYR A 321 3.59 17.89 0.57
CA TYR A 321 2.96 16.59 0.76
C TYR A 321 3.57 15.83 1.96
N ILE A 322 2.78 14.93 2.53
CA ILE A 322 3.25 14.03 3.60
C ILE A 322 3.89 12.83 2.92
N LEU A 323 5.23 12.68 3.02
CA LEU A 323 6.02 11.63 2.37
C LEU A 323 5.39 10.23 2.52
N GLY A 324 5.11 9.80 3.76
CA GLY A 324 4.52 8.48 4.02
C GLY A 324 3.13 8.30 3.40
N LEU A 325 2.33 9.37 3.32
CA LEU A 325 0.99 9.33 2.76
C LEU A 325 0.99 9.29 1.23
N ALA A 326 1.90 10.06 0.62
CA ALA A 326 2.18 9.96 -0.79
C ALA A 326 2.67 8.56 -1.16
N ASN A 327 3.58 7.98 -0.37
CA ASN A 327 4.06 6.61 -0.60
C ASN A 327 2.92 5.58 -0.47
N ARG A 328 2.07 5.72 0.56
CA ARG A 328 0.89 4.86 0.74
C ARG A 328 -0.02 4.89 -0.47
N ARG A 329 -0.38 6.08 -0.95
CA ARG A 329 -1.28 6.26 -2.10
C ARG A 329 -0.66 5.68 -3.38
N ARG A 330 0.65 5.88 -3.57
CA ARG A 330 1.42 5.29 -4.67
C ARG A 330 1.36 3.76 -4.63
N ILE A 331 1.73 3.14 -3.51
CA ILE A 331 1.71 1.69 -3.32
C ILE A 331 0.29 1.13 -3.48
N TRP A 332 -0.73 1.86 -3.01
CA TRP A 332 -2.12 1.46 -3.20
C TRP A 332 -2.46 1.30 -4.69
N GLY A 333 -2.03 2.22 -5.55
CA GLY A 333 -2.23 2.11 -7.00
C GLY A 333 -1.57 0.88 -7.61
N VAL A 334 -0.47 0.40 -7.03
CA VAL A 334 0.16 -0.88 -7.41
C VAL A 334 -0.69 -2.07 -6.95
N CYS A 335 -1.14 -2.03 -5.70
CA CYS A 335 -2.01 -3.06 -5.13
C CYS A 335 -3.34 -3.18 -5.91
N GLU A 336 -3.89 -2.09 -6.47
CA GLU A 336 -5.10 -2.14 -7.29
C GLU A 336 -4.88 -2.86 -8.63
N GLN A 337 -3.69 -2.71 -9.24
CA GLN A 337 -3.32 -3.47 -10.42
C GLN A 337 -3.21 -4.96 -10.10
N ILE A 338 -2.55 -5.32 -9.00
CA ILE A 338 -2.44 -6.72 -8.53
C ILE A 338 -3.83 -7.28 -8.21
N ARG A 339 -4.66 -6.53 -7.46
CA ARG A 339 -6.04 -6.92 -7.10
C ARG A 339 -6.87 -7.21 -8.34
N SER A 340 -6.78 -6.36 -9.37
CA SER A 340 -7.56 -6.53 -10.60
C SER A 340 -7.25 -7.88 -11.26
N ARG A 341 -5.96 -8.21 -11.42
CA ARG A 341 -5.51 -9.51 -11.97
C ARG A 341 -5.91 -10.69 -11.08
N TYR A 342 -5.78 -10.52 -9.77
CA TYR A 342 -6.17 -11.54 -8.78
C TYR A 342 -7.65 -11.88 -8.86
N LEU A 343 -8.53 -10.87 -8.93
CA LEU A 343 -9.97 -11.07 -9.06
C LEU A 343 -10.36 -11.68 -10.42
N GLU A 344 -9.65 -11.35 -11.50
CA GLU A 344 -9.82 -11.98 -12.81
C GLU A 344 -9.48 -13.48 -12.76
N LYS A 345 -8.32 -13.86 -12.19
CA LYS A 345 -7.92 -15.26 -12.04
C LYS A 345 -8.88 -16.04 -11.15
N LEU A 346 -9.31 -15.46 -10.02
CA LEU A 346 -10.30 -16.10 -9.14
C LEU A 346 -11.60 -16.44 -9.87
N LYS A 347 -12.12 -15.51 -10.67
CA LYS A 347 -13.34 -15.74 -11.47
C LYS A 347 -13.14 -16.85 -12.50
N ALA A 348 -11.98 -16.91 -13.15
CA ALA A 348 -11.66 -17.95 -14.12
C ALA A 348 -11.65 -19.36 -13.48
N ILE A 349 -11.08 -19.49 -12.28
CA ILE A 349 -11.06 -20.75 -11.53
C ILE A 349 -12.48 -21.17 -11.14
N SER A 350 -13.29 -20.26 -10.59
CA SER A 350 -14.69 -20.55 -10.22
C SER A 350 -15.59 -20.95 -11.39
N ASN A 351 -15.28 -20.50 -12.60
CA ASN A 351 -16.02 -20.89 -13.81
C ASN A 351 -15.58 -22.25 -14.37
N THR A 352 -14.40 -22.75 -13.98
CA THR A 352 -13.88 -24.03 -14.46
C THR A 352 -14.35 -25.20 -13.59
N ASP A 353 -14.74 -24.93 -12.34
CA ASP A 353 -15.27 -25.90 -11.39
C ASP A 353 -16.81 -26.14 -11.49
N ASN A 354 -17.50 -25.40 -12.37
CA ASN A 354 -18.93 -25.56 -12.69
C ASN A 354 -19.11 -26.17 -14.09
#